data_AF-A0A224XYS1-F1
#
_entry.id   AF-A0A224XYS1-F1
#
_cell.length_a   1.000
_cell.length_b   1.000
_cell.length_c   1.000
_cell.angle_alpha   90.00
_cell.angle_beta   90.00
_cell.angle_gamma   90.00
#
_symmetry.space_group_name_H-M   'P 1'
#
loop_
_entity.id
_entity.type
_entity.pdbx_description
1 polymer ?
#
loop_
_entity_poly.entity_id
_entity_poly.type
_entity_poly.pdbx_seq_one_letter_code
_entity_poly.pdbx_strand_id
1 'polypeptide(L)'
;LSVLSLDKALTMCQLSMSEVVCISSCSEPGSPRIAVHTVDTTTKCVVPLRLQFSGDVDHDDWIAYLSSIHAKMSSLEGAPSSYSIWATTQLGDVYAFDHTTLKKQQATSDCLYKTDLSCKQVLSSGTPWEHSLSNGFPPDSVLSISGFIPDNMERFSVNF
;
A
#
# COMPACT_ATOMS: atom_id res chain seq x y z
N LEU A 1 8.86 -11.26 12.14
CA LEU A 1 8.28 -12.59 12.39
C LEU A 1 9.33 -13.64 12.04
N SER A 2 9.66 -14.52 12.98
CA SER A 2 10.56 -15.65 12.73
C SER A 2 9.79 -16.95 12.95
N VAL A 3 9.74 -17.80 11.93
CA VAL A 3 9.16 -19.14 11.98
C VAL A 3 10.31 -20.12 12.19
N LEU A 4 10.25 -20.86 13.29
CA LEU A 4 11.27 -21.83 13.66
C LEU A 4 10.79 -23.25 13.35
N SER A 5 11.74 -24.17 13.16
CA SER A 5 11.47 -25.60 13.16
C SER A 5 10.93 -26.06 14.52
N LEU A 6 10.28 -27.22 14.56
CA LEU A 6 9.70 -27.78 15.79
C LEU A 6 10.75 -27.98 16.91
N ASP A 7 11.98 -28.36 16.53
CA ASP A 7 13.12 -28.51 17.44
C ASP A 7 13.80 -27.17 17.80
N LYS A 8 13.32 -26.05 17.23
CA LYS A 8 13.87 -24.69 17.35
C LYS A 8 15.33 -24.56 16.91
N ALA A 9 15.88 -25.56 16.24
CA ALA A 9 17.27 -25.55 15.80
C ALA A 9 17.48 -24.72 14.53
N LEU A 10 16.43 -24.54 13.73
CA LEU A 10 16.49 -23.85 12.45
C LEU A 10 15.43 -22.75 12.34
N THR A 11 15.81 -21.61 11.77
CA THR A 11 14.86 -20.60 11.31
C THR A 11 14.40 -20.98 9.91
N MET A 12 13.15 -21.41 9.80
CA MET A 12 12.52 -21.83 8.54
C MET A 12 12.15 -20.62 7.67
N CYS A 13 11.72 -19.53 8.29
CA CYS A 13 11.36 -18.30 7.60
C CYS A 13 11.59 -17.11 8.52
N GLN A 14 12.06 -16.00 7.97
CA GLN A 14 12.15 -14.74 8.68
C GLN A 14 11.60 -13.64 7.79
N LEU A 15 10.61 -12.91 8.29
CA LEU A 15 9.99 -11.78 7.61
C LEU A 15 10.12 -10.53 8.48
N SER A 16 10.52 -9.42 7.87
CA SER A 16 10.42 -8.13 8.54
C SER A 16 8.96 -7.69 8.56
N MET A 17 8.48 -7.24 9.72
CA MET A 17 7.14 -6.66 9.82
C MET A 17 7.01 -5.34 9.04
N SER A 18 8.12 -4.67 8.73
CA SER A 18 8.12 -3.47 7.89
C SER A 18 7.84 -3.73 6.41
N GLU A 19 7.98 -4.98 5.96
CA GLU A 19 7.76 -5.37 4.56
C GLU A 19 6.35 -5.93 4.35
N VAL A 20 5.62 -6.21 5.44
CA VAL A 20 4.25 -6.73 5.40
C VAL A 20 3.33 -5.62 4.90
N VAL A 21 2.50 -5.92 3.90
CA VAL A 21 1.53 -5.00 3.31
C VAL A 21 0.09 -5.43 3.54
N CYS A 22 -0.14 -6.71 3.81
CA CYS A 22 -1.48 -7.23 4.09
C CYS A 22 -1.37 -8.50 4.95
N ILE A 23 -2.25 -8.60 5.94
CA ILE A 23 -2.49 -9.80 6.73
C ILE A 23 -3.97 -10.12 6.54
N SER A 24 -4.29 -11.33 6.09
CA SER A 24 -5.67 -11.73 5.80
C SER A 24 -5.94 -13.16 6.23
N SER A 25 -7.18 -13.45 6.62
CA SER A 25 -7.62 -14.83 6.78
C SER A 25 -7.81 -15.44 5.39
N CYS A 26 -7.24 -16.62 5.18
CA CYS A 26 -7.47 -17.45 3.99
C CYS A 26 -7.95 -18.85 4.37
N SER A 27 -8.76 -18.90 5.43
CA SER A 27 -9.27 -20.13 6.01
C SER A 27 -10.25 -20.86 5.09
N GLU A 28 -10.18 -22.17 5.12
CA GLU A 28 -11.18 -23.09 4.54
C GLU A 28 -11.90 -23.80 5.69
N PRO A 29 -13.10 -24.39 5.48
CA PRO A 29 -13.80 -25.12 6.53
C PRO A 29 -12.90 -26.18 7.20
N GLY A 30 -12.69 -26.04 8.51
CA GLY A 30 -11.81 -26.93 9.31
C GLY A 30 -10.31 -26.69 9.12
N SER A 31 -9.91 -25.62 8.43
CA SER A 31 -8.51 -25.31 8.16
C SER A 31 -8.24 -23.80 8.35
N PRO A 32 -8.09 -23.35 9.61
CA PRO A 32 -7.83 -21.96 9.92
C PRO A 32 -6.43 -21.54 9.45
N ARG A 33 -6.37 -20.52 8.59
CA ARG A 33 -5.13 -20.07 7.94
C ARG A 33 -5.04 -18.55 7.86
N ILE A 34 -3.85 -18.03 8.10
CA ILE A 34 -3.50 -16.62 7.87
C ILE A 34 -2.52 -16.56 6.70
N ALA A 35 -2.78 -15.65 5.75
CA ALA A 35 -1.82 -15.24 4.73
C ALA A 35 -1.15 -13.93 5.13
N VAL A 36 0.18 -13.90 5.05
CA VAL A 36 1.00 -12.71 5.26
C VAL A 36 1.66 -12.33 3.95
N HIS A 37 1.22 -11.20 3.39
CA HIS A 37 1.73 -10.64 2.15
C HIS A 37 2.79 -9.59 2.44
N THR A 38 3.92 -9.69 1.77
CA THR A 38 4.95 -8.65 1.71
C THR A 38 4.89 -7.88 0.40
N VAL A 39 5.55 -6.71 0.34
CA VAL A 39 5.76 -5.93 -0.91
C VAL A 39 6.24 -6.83 -2.05
N ASP A 40 7.19 -7.72 -1.77
CA ASP A 40 7.74 -8.63 -2.77
C ASP A 40 6.71 -9.65 -3.26
N THR A 41 5.94 -10.25 -2.34
CA THR A 41 4.91 -11.23 -2.74
C THR A 41 3.79 -10.60 -3.56
N THR A 42 3.43 -9.35 -3.28
CA THR A 42 2.38 -8.64 -4.03
C THR A 42 2.87 -8.13 -5.38
N THR A 43 4.07 -7.55 -5.44
CA THR A 43 4.62 -7.00 -6.69
C THR A 43 5.07 -8.07 -7.69
N LYS A 44 5.58 -9.21 -7.19
CA LYS A 44 6.05 -10.33 -8.03
C LYS A 44 5.00 -11.42 -8.23
N CYS A 45 3.78 -11.23 -7.72
CA CYS A 45 2.71 -12.23 -7.74
C CYS A 45 3.14 -13.61 -7.21
N VAL A 46 3.96 -13.62 -6.15
CA VAL A 46 4.45 -14.85 -5.52
C VAL A 46 3.52 -15.25 -4.38
N VAL A 47 3.41 -16.55 -4.11
CA VAL A 47 2.60 -17.09 -3.02
C VAL A 47 3.03 -16.46 -1.68
N PRO A 48 2.10 -15.90 -0.89
CA PRO A 48 2.41 -15.33 0.43
C PRO A 48 2.79 -16.40 1.44
N LEU A 49 3.39 -15.99 2.57
CA LEU A 49 3.58 -16.89 3.71
C LEU A 49 2.19 -17.28 4.25
N ARG A 50 1.92 -18.59 4.32
CA ARG A 50 0.68 -19.14 4.87
C ARG A 50 0.96 -19.84 6.20
N LEU A 51 0.30 -19.39 7.25
CA LEU A 51 0.37 -19.96 8.58
C LEU A 51 -0.91 -20.76 8.83
N GLN A 52 -0.76 -22.06 9.09
CA GLN A 52 -1.85 -22.95 9.47
C GLN A 52 -1.93 -23.03 10.99
N PHE A 53 -3.13 -22.91 11.54
CA PHE A 53 -3.39 -23.01 12.97
C PHE A 53 -4.13 -24.30 13.31
N SER A 54 -4.02 -24.73 14.57
CA SER A 54 -4.70 -25.90 15.13
C SER A 54 -6.20 -25.69 15.34
N GLY A 55 -6.62 -24.44 15.53
CA GLY A 55 -8.02 -24.09 15.77
C GLY A 55 -8.28 -22.61 15.57
N ASP A 56 -9.57 -22.26 15.54
CA ASP A 56 -10.04 -20.90 15.24
C ASP A 56 -9.63 -19.90 16.32
N VAL A 57 -9.56 -20.33 17.58
CA VAL A 57 -9.10 -19.47 18.70
C VAL A 57 -7.67 -18.99 18.47
N ASP A 58 -6.75 -19.91 18.16
CA ASP A 58 -5.36 -19.53 17.87
C ASP A 58 -5.30 -18.60 16.66
N HIS A 59 -6.06 -18.92 15.60
CA HIS A 59 -6.13 -18.09 14.40
C HIS A 59 -6.58 -16.66 14.71
N ASP A 60 -7.66 -16.50 15.48
CA ASP A 60 -8.24 -15.19 15.80
C ASP A 60 -7.30 -14.36 16.69
N ASP A 61 -6.65 -15.01 17.66
CA ASP A 61 -5.65 -14.36 18.50
C ASP A 61 -4.44 -13.91 17.67
N TRP A 62 -3.94 -14.77 16.79
CA TRP A 62 -2.76 -14.45 15.97
C TRP A 62 -3.04 -13.39 14.91
N ILE A 63 -4.21 -13.42 14.24
CA ILE A 63 -4.54 -12.40 13.25
C ILE A 63 -4.76 -11.04 13.89
N ALA A 64 -5.41 -10.99 15.07
CA ALA A 64 -5.56 -9.76 15.84
C ALA A 64 -4.21 -9.23 16.31
N TYR A 65 -3.35 -10.10 16.84
CA TYR A 65 -2.03 -9.72 17.32
C TYR A 65 -1.13 -9.17 16.19
N LEU A 66 -1.02 -9.89 15.07
CA LEU A 66 -0.21 -9.44 13.93
C LEU A 66 -0.73 -8.11 13.35
N SER A 67 -2.05 -7.96 13.24
CA SER A 67 -2.68 -6.72 12.77
C SER A 67 -2.38 -5.56 13.73
N SER A 68 -2.44 -5.79 15.04
CA SER A 68 -2.13 -4.76 16.05
C SER A 68 -0.68 -4.27 15.99
N ILE A 69 0.28 -5.20 15.83
CA ILE A 69 1.70 -4.86 15.67
C ILE A 69 1.91 -4.06 14.39
N HIS A 70 1.32 -4.51 13.29
CA HIS A 70 1.45 -3.81 12.02
C HIS A 70 0.85 -2.40 12.06
N ALA A 71 -0.33 -2.24 12.68
CA ALA A 71 -0.95 -0.94 12.90
C ALA A 71 -0.04 -0.02 13.72
N LYS A 72 0.53 -0.53 14.82
CA LYS A 72 1.50 0.19 15.64
C LYS A 72 2.75 0.62 14.88
N MET A 73 3.35 -0.29 14.11
CA MET A 73 4.50 0.01 13.27
C MET A 73 4.19 1.05 12.19
N SER A 74 2.97 1.01 11.66
CA SER A 74 2.50 1.94 10.63
C SER A 74 1.93 3.24 11.20
N SER A 75 1.96 3.43 12.53
CA SER A 75 1.34 4.58 13.22
C SER A 75 -0.15 4.76 12.89
N LEU A 76 -0.87 3.63 12.76
CA LEU A 76 -2.31 3.54 12.49
C LEU A 76 -3.13 3.25 13.77
N GLU A 77 -2.51 3.37 14.95
CA GLU A 77 -3.22 3.20 16.22
C GLU A 77 -4.15 4.39 16.49
N GLY A 78 -5.35 4.10 17.00
CA GLY A 78 -6.30 5.11 17.47
C GLY A 78 -7.54 5.24 16.59
N ALA A 79 -8.31 6.31 16.84
CA ALA A 79 -9.50 6.61 16.05
C ALA A 79 -9.08 7.04 14.62
N PRO A 80 -9.84 6.63 13.58
CA PRO A 80 -9.65 7.14 12.23
C PRO A 80 -9.64 8.68 12.23
N SER A 81 -8.75 9.30 11.45
CA SER A 81 -8.74 10.77 11.37
C SER A 81 -9.98 11.29 10.62
N SER A 82 -10.21 12.60 10.68
CA SER A 82 -11.24 13.27 9.87
C SER A 82 -11.04 13.11 8.35
N TYR A 83 -9.87 12.62 7.93
CA TYR A 83 -9.48 12.41 6.54
C TYR A 83 -9.52 10.94 6.11
N SER A 84 -9.89 10.05 7.03
CA SER A 84 -10.06 8.63 6.74
C SER A 84 -11.26 8.40 5.83
N ILE A 85 -11.03 7.70 4.73
CA ILE A 85 -12.06 7.16 3.85
C ILE A 85 -12.29 5.72 4.26
N TRP A 86 -13.54 5.35 4.48
CA TRP A 86 -13.89 3.97 4.75
C TRP A 86 -14.98 3.49 3.79
N ALA A 87 -14.93 2.20 3.47
CA ALA A 87 -15.90 1.53 2.64
C ALA A 87 -16.23 0.19 3.26
N THR A 88 -17.50 -0.21 3.17
CA THR A 88 -17.94 -1.53 3.59
C THR A 88 -18.37 -2.36 2.40
N THR A 89 -17.97 -3.63 2.35
CA THR A 89 -18.51 -4.58 1.37
C THR A 89 -19.88 -5.06 1.82
N GLN A 90 -20.65 -5.66 0.91
CA GLN A 90 -21.92 -6.32 1.25
C GLN A 90 -21.72 -7.53 2.19
N LEU A 91 -20.49 -8.04 2.29
CA LEU A 91 -20.12 -9.14 3.17
C LEU A 91 -19.70 -8.68 4.57
N GLY A 92 -19.62 -7.36 4.79
CA GLY A 92 -19.26 -6.77 6.09
C GLY A 92 -17.78 -6.47 6.27
N ASP A 93 -16.96 -6.61 5.22
CA ASP A 93 -15.55 -6.20 5.29
C ASP A 93 -15.46 -4.68 5.39
N VAL A 94 -14.65 -4.18 6.30
CA VAL A 94 -14.41 -2.74 6.48
C VAL A 94 -13.04 -2.39 5.92
N TYR A 95 -13.01 -1.66 4.81
CA TYR A 95 -11.80 -1.03 4.30
C TYR A 95 -11.68 0.36 4.91
N ALA A 96 -10.56 0.64 5.56
CA ALA A 96 -10.25 1.98 6.07
C ALA A 96 -8.93 2.43 5.44
N PHE A 97 -8.94 3.63 4.86
CA PHE A 97 -7.78 4.25 4.24
C PHE A 97 -7.63 5.68 4.75
N ASP A 98 -6.48 5.98 5.34
CA ASP A 98 -6.12 7.34 5.73
C ASP A 98 -4.96 7.82 4.87
N HIS A 99 -5.18 8.86 4.07
CA HIS A 99 -4.14 9.38 3.20
C HIS A 99 -3.07 10.17 3.95
N THR A 100 -3.33 10.58 5.20
CA THR A 100 -2.37 11.34 6.01
C THR A 100 -1.20 10.49 6.49
N THR A 101 -1.41 9.20 6.73
CA THR A 101 -0.33 8.26 7.06
C THR A 101 0.52 7.93 5.85
N LEU A 102 -0.09 7.81 4.66
CA LEU A 102 0.65 7.70 3.40
C LEU A 102 1.54 8.94 3.16
N LYS A 103 1.00 10.15 3.35
CA LYS A 103 1.77 11.41 3.27
C LYS A 103 2.99 11.40 4.20
N LYS A 104 2.85 10.92 5.45
CA LYS A 104 3.96 10.80 6.40
C LYS A 104 5.01 9.78 5.96
N GLN A 105 4.60 8.62 5.44
CA GLN A 105 5.51 7.60 4.92
C GLN A 105 6.22 8.03 3.64
N GLN A 106 5.60 8.93 2.87
CA GLN A 106 6.13 9.52 1.64
C GLN A 106 6.97 10.78 1.88
N ALA A 107 7.03 11.29 3.11
CA ALA A 107 7.83 12.46 3.45
C ALA A 107 9.31 12.06 3.54
N THR A 108 10.11 12.52 2.58
CA THR A 108 11.57 12.60 2.74
C THR A 108 11.93 13.89 3.48
N SER A 109 13.15 13.97 4.00
CA SER A 109 13.66 15.02 4.90
C SER A 109 13.31 16.46 4.50
N ASP A 110 13.12 16.72 3.21
CA ASP A 110 12.90 18.05 2.66
C ASP A 110 11.57 18.23 1.89
N CYS A 111 10.79 17.17 1.58
CA CYS A 111 9.49 17.30 0.88
C CYS A 111 8.61 16.02 0.93
N LEU A 112 7.31 16.18 0.62
CA LEU A 112 6.42 15.07 0.26
C LEU A 112 6.85 14.43 -1.07
N TYR A 113 6.59 13.14 -1.26
CA TYR A 113 6.89 12.40 -2.51
C TYR A 113 6.68 13.24 -3.77
N LYS A 114 7.78 13.52 -4.47
CA LYS A 114 7.80 14.25 -5.72
C LYS A 114 8.24 13.31 -6.84
N THR A 115 7.44 13.23 -7.89
CA THR A 115 7.83 12.57 -9.15
C THR A 115 7.95 13.61 -10.23
N ASP A 116 9.15 13.74 -10.79
CA ASP A 116 9.37 14.60 -11.95
C ASP A 116 8.98 13.82 -13.22
N LEU A 117 7.91 14.27 -13.88
CA LEU A 117 7.45 13.72 -15.16
C LEU A 117 8.14 14.47 -16.29
N SER A 118 9.01 13.78 -17.04
CA SER A 118 9.72 14.38 -18.16
C SER A 118 8.83 14.46 -19.40
N CYS A 119 8.32 15.66 -19.71
CA CYS A 119 7.61 15.92 -20.97
C CYS A 119 8.54 15.96 -22.22
N LYS A 120 9.81 15.54 -22.10
CA LYS A 120 10.76 15.55 -23.24
C LYS A 120 10.31 14.66 -24.41
N GLN A 121 9.39 13.71 -24.17
CA GLN A 121 8.80 12.87 -25.22
C GLN A 121 7.73 13.55 -26.08
N VAL A 122 7.30 14.79 -25.78
CA VAL A 122 6.38 15.56 -26.65
C VAL A 122 6.94 15.73 -28.07
N LEU A 123 8.26 15.72 -28.22
CA LEU A 123 8.93 15.77 -29.53
C LEU A 123 8.82 14.47 -30.34
N SER A 124 8.44 13.35 -29.71
CA SER A 124 8.33 12.03 -30.36
C SER A 124 6.92 11.43 -30.36
N SER A 125 6.05 11.80 -29.40
CA SER A 125 4.70 11.22 -29.24
C SER A 125 3.55 12.14 -29.70
N GLY A 126 3.84 13.38 -30.10
CA GLY A 126 2.83 14.34 -30.53
C GLY A 126 2.12 15.06 -29.38
N THR A 127 1.33 16.08 -29.75
CA THR A 127 0.40 16.77 -28.85
C THR A 127 -1.02 16.23 -29.10
N PRO A 128 -1.86 16.05 -28.06
CA PRO A 128 -1.65 16.38 -26.65
C PRO A 128 -0.69 15.41 -25.92
N TRP A 129 -0.04 15.91 -24.86
CA TRP A 129 0.70 15.07 -23.93
C TRP A 129 -0.27 14.44 -22.94
N GLU A 130 -0.32 13.11 -22.91
CA GLU A 130 -1.17 12.36 -22.00
C GLU A 130 -0.30 11.54 -21.04
N HIS A 131 -0.61 11.60 -19.75
CA HIS A 131 0.07 10.82 -18.73
C HIS A 131 -0.89 10.46 -17.60
N SER A 132 -0.98 9.17 -17.26
CA SER A 132 -1.74 8.74 -16.09
C SER A 132 -1.02 9.14 -14.81
N LEU A 133 -1.65 9.94 -13.97
CA LEU A 133 -1.10 10.29 -12.66
C LEU A 133 -1.13 9.06 -11.75
N SER A 134 0.01 8.74 -11.11
CA SER A 134 0.10 7.64 -10.16
C SER A 134 -0.56 8.01 -8.82
N ASN A 135 -0.86 6.98 -8.02
CA ASN A 135 -1.41 7.11 -6.66
C ASN A 135 -2.78 7.79 -6.54
N GLY A 136 -3.53 7.94 -7.63
CA GLY A 136 -4.92 8.42 -7.60
C GLY A 136 -5.10 9.89 -7.21
N PHE A 137 -4.02 10.68 -7.19
CA PHE A 137 -4.03 12.13 -6.93
C PHE A 137 -4.94 12.56 -5.75
N PRO A 138 -4.66 12.09 -4.53
CA PRO A 138 -5.51 12.34 -3.35
C PRO A 138 -5.58 13.83 -2.99
N PRO A 139 -6.52 14.24 -2.12
CA PRO A 139 -6.62 15.61 -1.63
C PRO A 139 -5.26 16.17 -1.13
N ASP A 140 -4.98 17.43 -1.46
CA ASP A 140 -3.72 18.16 -1.27
C ASP A 140 -2.54 17.73 -2.17
N SER A 141 -2.77 16.88 -3.18
CA SER A 141 -1.76 16.66 -4.21
C SER A 141 -1.54 17.94 -5.03
N VAL A 142 -0.26 18.23 -5.34
CA VAL A 142 0.12 19.40 -6.13
C VAL A 142 0.76 18.94 -7.43
N LEU A 143 0.16 19.32 -8.56
CA LEU A 143 0.78 19.17 -9.88
C LEU A 143 1.43 20.50 -10.26
N SER A 144 2.77 20.50 -10.37
CA SER A 144 3.52 21.66 -10.83
C SER A 144 3.98 21.44 -12.27
N ILE A 145 3.49 22.26 -13.19
CA ILE A 145 3.84 22.21 -14.61
C ILE A 145 4.78 23.39 -14.90
N SER A 146 5.96 23.11 -15.44
CA SER A 146 6.92 24.13 -15.86
C SER A 146 7.40 23.84 -17.28
N GLY A 147 7.56 24.88 -18.09
CA GLY A 147 7.93 24.74 -19.49
C GLY A 147 7.89 26.06 -20.24
N PHE A 148 8.13 25.98 -21.55
CA PHE A 148 8.07 27.10 -22.48
C PHE A 148 6.97 26.86 -23.51
N ILE A 149 6.20 27.90 -23.83
CA ILE A 149 5.17 27.86 -24.87
C ILE A 149 5.77 28.53 -26.12
N PRO A 150 5.92 27.80 -27.24
CA PRO A 150 6.40 28.37 -28.51
C PRO A 150 5.46 29.45 -29.07
N ASP A 151 6.04 30.43 -29.79
CA ASP A 151 5.30 31.57 -30.35
C ASP A 151 4.24 31.18 -31.40
N ASN A 152 4.31 29.97 -31.96
CA ASN A 152 3.38 29.47 -32.98
C ASN A 152 2.17 28.71 -32.40
N MET A 153 1.94 28.75 -31.09
CA MET A 153 0.81 28.09 -30.44
C MET A 153 -0.40 29.01 -30.34
N GLU A 154 -1.52 28.60 -30.94
CA GLU A 154 -2.79 29.35 -30.85
C GLU A 154 -3.55 29.08 -29.54
N ARG A 155 -3.32 27.93 -28.90
CA ARG A 155 -4.03 27.53 -27.67
C ARG A 155 -3.15 26.64 -26.79
N PHE A 156 -3.17 26.92 -25.49
CA PHE A 156 -2.67 26.05 -24.43
C PHE A 156 -3.82 25.65 -23.51
N SER A 157 -3.92 24.36 -23.19
CA SER A 157 -4.93 23.83 -22.26
C SER A 157 -4.38 22.67 -21.46
N VAL A 158 -4.79 22.57 -20.20
CA VAL A 158 -4.52 21.45 -19.31
C VAL A 158 -5.86 20.81 -18.96
N ASN A 159 -5.98 19.51 -19.24
CA ASN A 159 -7.15 18.72 -18.89
C ASN A 159 -6.77 17.74 -17.78
N PHE A 160 -7.63 17.61 -16.77
CA PHE A 160 -7.49 16.71 -15.63
C PHE A 160 -8.47 15.55 -15.73
#